data_AF-A0A7S0LQY0-F1
#
_entry.id   AF-A0A7S0LQY0-F1
#
_cell.length_a   1.000
_cell.length_b   1.000
_cell.length_c   1.000
_cell.angle_alpha   90.00
_cell.angle_beta   90.00
_cell.angle_gamma   90.00
#
_symmetry.space_group_name_H-M   'P 1'
#
loop_
_entity.id
_entity.type
_entity.pdbx_description
1 polymer ?
#
loop_
_entity_poly.entity_id
_entity_poly.type
_entity_poly.pdbx_seq_one_letter_code
_entity_poly.pdbx_strand_id
1 'polypeptide(L)'
;MSALRAVRAISVLLLTLLVLILRARLQDAETTVRPTQISGGHHTSPVEHASPRKPQLRSVPASAPHLLVLGIMCTESAFSRREILRVHYTAVSIPPGVLIRYFVDALSMAHNLEKDMAHIDALGNFALPICRGLASSDAPGSCTTKEARRMSKARGWWLWALKNIPSRFYGQTDDDCIIDLPRLAALLHALPSSGVYAGKMYYASVNGTSPDQLPLRNCFVVGDPVAALGNNAFHSECSSRARGPLPYAIGPLIVLSADVSAWLAAKSRVPLHSYEVTAHQADAQLGWELSFHPALHLTDLTPYMGGLRSLNVRRDAYDETYRGFDGIVAHKLMFHTEDVARVAAQQAAERAPAALGGRVGAGRGLEEWSCVPWVELEAAVEAFPPPMQQWRWCEGKGAALTLPAAAAPSASARRGLIQAPKWGPAVRQGFCSTTNGEADCTRATKGSFKIVREVADVKLSWQELLRLCLRRCSECERCNFISVSLAWEDCSWFSMCDLDDLHQFPRGFRSMVVQSGGQVAQLYLNGA
;
A
#
# COMPACT_ATOMS: atom_id res chain seq x y z
N MET A 1 30.01 -7.48 -49.41
CA MET A 1 30.59 -7.28 -48.05
C MET A 1 31.00 -5.83 -47.74
N SER A 2 31.28 -4.99 -48.75
CA SER A 2 31.74 -3.60 -48.59
C SER A 2 30.66 -2.62 -48.08
N ALA A 3 29.40 -2.74 -48.54
CA ALA A 3 28.31 -1.85 -48.11
C ALA A 3 27.94 -2.00 -46.62
N LEU A 4 27.93 -3.23 -46.09
CA LEU A 4 27.59 -3.48 -44.68
C LEU A 4 28.64 -2.92 -43.71
N ARG A 5 29.92 -2.90 -44.12
CA ARG A 5 31.00 -2.28 -43.35
C ARG A 5 30.87 -0.74 -43.33
N ALA A 6 30.45 -0.15 -44.45
CA ALA A 6 30.20 1.29 -44.53
C ALA A 6 29.03 1.72 -43.63
N VAL A 7 27.92 0.98 -43.63
CA VAL A 7 26.76 1.27 -42.76
C VAL A 7 27.13 1.18 -41.27
N ARG A 8 27.92 0.16 -40.88
CA ARG A 8 28.42 0.03 -39.49
C ARG A 8 29.35 1.18 -39.11
N ALA A 9 30.26 1.58 -40.00
CA ALA A 9 31.17 2.69 -39.75
C ALA A 9 30.42 4.02 -39.57
N ILE A 10 29.43 4.29 -40.42
CA ILE A 10 28.57 5.49 -40.32
C ILE A 10 27.78 5.49 -39.01
N SER A 11 27.22 4.34 -38.62
CA SER A 11 26.45 4.21 -37.37
C SER A 11 27.31 4.50 -36.14
N VAL A 12 28.55 3.98 -36.10
CA VAL A 12 29.50 4.26 -35.00
C VAL A 12 29.90 5.73 -34.97
N LEU A 13 30.11 6.36 -36.14
CA LEU A 13 30.44 7.78 -36.25
C LEU A 13 29.31 8.68 -35.74
N LEU A 14 28.06 8.38 -36.12
CA LEU A 14 26.89 9.12 -35.65
C LEU A 14 26.68 8.96 -34.15
N LEU A 15 26.86 7.76 -33.61
CA LEU A 15 26.75 7.52 -32.17
C LEU A 15 27.85 8.27 -31.38
N THR A 16 29.08 8.27 -31.90
CA THR A 16 30.20 8.99 -31.30
C THR A 16 29.96 10.50 -31.31
N LEU A 17 29.45 11.05 -32.42
CA LEU A 17 29.12 12.46 -32.54
C LEU A 17 27.99 12.87 -31.57
N LEU A 18 26.95 12.04 -31.42
CA LEU A 18 25.86 12.27 -30.48
C LEU A 18 26.36 12.32 -29.02
N VAL A 19 27.26 11.40 -28.63
CA VAL A 19 27.88 11.39 -27.30
C VAL A 19 28.71 12.65 -27.04
N LEU A 20 29.46 13.13 -28.05
CA LEU A 20 30.25 14.36 -27.94
C LEU A 20 29.36 15.60 -27.79
N ILE A 21 28.26 15.69 -28.54
CA ILE A 21 27.29 16.79 -28.43
C ILE A 21 26.64 16.80 -27.04
N LEU A 22 26.26 15.64 -26.51
CA LEU A 22 25.69 15.51 -25.17
C LEU A 22 26.70 15.91 -24.08
N ARG A 23 27.98 15.51 -24.20
CA ARG A 23 29.04 15.94 -23.27
C ARG A 23 29.26 17.45 -23.28
N ALA A 24 29.32 18.07 -24.45
CA ALA A 24 29.50 19.52 -24.56
C ALA A 24 28.33 20.28 -23.91
N ARG A 25 27.08 19.84 -24.16
CA ARG A 25 25.88 20.42 -23.54
C ARG A 25 25.85 20.28 -22.01
N LEU A 26 26.42 19.21 -21.47
CA LEU A 26 26.51 19.00 -20.02
C LEU A 26 27.59 19.89 -19.38
N GLN A 27 28.73 20.09 -20.05
CA GLN A 27 29.80 20.99 -19.56
C GLN A 27 29.36 22.46 -19.55
N ASP A 28 28.58 22.91 -20.54
CA ASP A 28 28.02 24.26 -20.56
C ASP A 28 27.03 24.51 -19.41
N ALA A 29 26.33 23.47 -18.94
CA ALA A 29 25.40 23.58 -17.81
C ALA A 29 26.13 23.73 -16.46
N GLU A 30 27.38 23.27 -16.33
CA GLU A 30 28.17 23.37 -15.10
C GLU A 30 28.83 24.74 -14.93
N THR A 31 29.14 25.46 -16.02
CA THR A 31 29.84 26.75 -15.95
C THR A 31 28.94 27.94 -15.58
N THR A 32 27.61 27.77 -15.52
CA THR A 32 26.68 28.87 -15.21
C THR A 32 26.41 29.09 -13.72
N VAL A 33 26.99 28.28 -12.82
CA VAL A 33 26.83 28.46 -11.36
C VAL A 33 27.99 29.29 -10.82
N ARG A 34 27.84 30.62 -10.79
CA ARG A 34 28.78 31.50 -10.08
C ARG A 34 28.66 31.27 -8.56
N PRO A 35 29.78 31.00 -7.85
CA PRO A 35 29.78 30.97 -6.40
C PRO A 35 29.56 32.39 -5.89
N THR A 36 28.52 32.58 -5.08
CA THR A 36 28.29 33.82 -4.36
C THR A 36 29.34 33.94 -3.26
N GLN A 37 30.30 34.85 -3.41
CA GLN A 37 31.24 35.22 -2.36
C GLN A 37 30.47 35.84 -1.19
N ILE A 38 30.42 35.13 -0.07
CA ILE A 38 29.95 35.69 1.21
C ILE A 38 31.18 36.28 1.90
N SER A 39 31.26 37.60 1.95
CA SER A 39 32.26 38.33 2.74
C SER A 39 31.90 38.23 4.23
N GLY A 40 32.82 37.67 5.01
CA GLY A 40 32.70 37.57 6.47
C GLY A 40 33.04 38.90 7.14
N GLY A 41 32.04 39.57 7.70
CA GLY A 41 32.21 40.64 8.67
C GLY A 41 31.84 40.14 10.07
N HIS A 42 32.84 39.98 10.95
CA HIS A 42 32.61 39.68 12.35
C HIS A 42 32.13 40.94 13.10
N HIS A 43 30.82 41.05 13.31
CA HIS A 43 30.26 41.90 14.37
C HIS A 43 29.43 41.02 15.31
N THR A 44 29.95 40.83 16.51
CA THR A 44 29.25 40.23 17.65
C THR A 44 28.25 41.24 18.21
N SER A 45 26.98 41.12 17.81
CA SER A 45 25.84 41.70 18.52
C SER A 45 25.02 40.57 19.15
N PRO A 46 24.39 40.80 20.31
CA PRO A 46 23.62 39.78 21.02
C PRO A 46 22.43 39.34 20.17
N VAL A 47 22.37 38.03 19.88
CA VAL A 47 21.31 37.42 19.09
C VAL A 47 20.06 37.33 19.96
N GLU A 48 19.11 38.25 19.73
CA GLU A 48 17.72 38.04 20.14
C GLU A 48 17.20 36.79 19.42
N HIS A 49 16.77 35.79 20.19
CA HIS A 49 16.08 34.60 19.69
C HIS A 49 14.71 34.98 19.12
N ALA A 50 14.69 35.52 17.90
CA ALA A 50 13.48 35.66 17.12
C ALA A 50 12.87 34.27 16.93
N SER A 51 11.65 34.06 17.46
CA SER A 51 10.88 32.83 17.24
C SER A 51 10.89 32.48 15.75
N PRO A 52 11.23 31.23 15.37
CA PRO A 52 11.31 30.85 13.97
C PRO A 52 9.97 31.14 13.30
N ARG A 53 9.95 32.06 12.32
CA ARG A 53 8.76 32.36 11.52
C ARG A 53 8.28 31.05 10.92
N LYS A 54 7.05 30.64 11.24
CA LYS A 54 6.40 29.47 10.61
C LYS A 54 6.53 29.64 9.09
N PRO A 55 7.10 28.66 8.36
CA PRO A 55 7.15 28.74 6.91
C PRO A 55 5.73 28.89 6.40
N GLN A 56 5.41 30.07 5.84
CA GLN A 56 4.14 30.26 5.16
C GLN A 56 4.17 29.36 3.93
N LEU A 57 3.42 28.26 3.97
CA LEU A 57 3.16 27.45 2.78
C LEU A 57 2.57 28.37 1.73
N ARG A 58 3.27 28.52 0.60
CA ARG A 58 2.70 29.22 -0.56
C ARG A 58 1.42 28.48 -0.95
N SER A 59 0.29 29.17 -0.88
CA SER A 59 -0.97 28.64 -1.37
C SER A 59 -0.79 28.27 -2.84
N VAL A 60 -1.02 27.00 -3.17
CA VAL A 60 -1.06 26.53 -4.56
C VAL A 60 -2.20 27.29 -5.27
N PRO A 61 -1.99 27.81 -6.49
CA PRO A 61 -3.04 28.52 -7.21
C PRO A 61 -4.30 27.66 -7.28
N ALA A 62 -5.45 28.21 -6.92
CA ALA A 62 -6.74 27.51 -6.99
C ALA A 62 -7.11 27.03 -8.40
N SER A 63 -6.39 27.51 -9.43
CA SER A 63 -6.58 27.23 -10.85
C SER A 63 -5.60 26.17 -11.39
N ALA A 64 -5.17 25.19 -10.60
CA ALA A 64 -4.33 24.12 -11.13
C ALA A 64 -5.06 23.45 -12.33
N PRO A 65 -4.42 23.34 -13.51
CA PRO A 65 -5.05 22.83 -14.72
C PRO A 65 -5.42 21.34 -14.61
N HIS A 66 -4.82 20.62 -13.66
CA HIS A 66 -5.06 19.22 -13.42
C HIS A 66 -5.64 18.99 -12.02
N LEU A 67 -6.63 18.11 -11.93
CA LEU A 67 -7.13 17.56 -10.68
C LEU A 67 -6.10 16.58 -10.10
N LEU A 68 -5.62 15.65 -10.92
CA LEU A 68 -4.73 14.56 -10.50
C LEU A 68 -3.64 14.34 -11.54
N VAL A 69 -2.40 14.23 -11.06
CA VAL A 69 -1.28 13.67 -11.82
C VAL A 69 -0.89 12.35 -11.15
N LEU A 70 -1.28 11.23 -11.76
CA LEU A 70 -1.05 9.88 -11.26
C LEU A 70 0.18 9.27 -11.90
N GLY A 71 1.17 8.94 -11.07
CA GLY A 71 2.36 8.21 -11.46
C GLY A 71 2.18 6.72 -11.27
N ILE A 72 2.50 5.92 -12.28
CA ILE A 72 2.55 4.47 -12.22
C ILE A 72 4.02 4.08 -12.07
N MET A 73 4.38 3.57 -10.88
CA MET A 73 5.73 3.12 -10.58
C MET A 73 5.98 1.79 -11.25
N CYS A 74 6.88 1.78 -12.23
CA CYS A 74 7.18 0.57 -12.97
C CYS A 74 8.52 -0.04 -12.58
N THR A 75 8.52 -1.36 -12.48
CA THR A 75 9.77 -2.13 -12.54
C THR A 75 10.29 -2.12 -13.97
N GLU A 76 11.60 -2.12 -14.10
CA GLU A 76 12.26 -1.82 -15.37
C GLU A 76 12.11 -2.99 -16.35
N SER A 77 12.03 -4.21 -15.82
CA SER A 77 11.73 -5.43 -16.56
C SER A 77 10.24 -5.60 -16.92
N ALA A 78 9.31 -4.87 -16.28
CA ALA A 78 7.87 -5.02 -16.52
C ALA A 78 7.35 -4.21 -17.71
N PHE A 79 8.05 -4.29 -18.85
CA PHE A 79 7.64 -3.62 -20.09
C PHE A 79 6.23 -4.05 -20.53
N SER A 80 5.93 -5.35 -20.51
CA SER A 80 4.62 -5.88 -20.89
C SER A 80 3.48 -5.33 -20.03
N ARG A 81 3.71 -5.15 -18.71
CA ARG A 81 2.70 -4.55 -17.82
C ARG A 81 2.41 -3.11 -18.22
N ARG A 82 3.44 -2.32 -18.55
CA ARG A 82 3.27 -0.94 -19.01
C ARG A 82 2.43 -0.88 -20.29
N GLU A 83 2.71 -1.73 -21.27
CA GLU A 83 1.92 -1.77 -22.51
C GLU A 83 0.46 -2.13 -22.26
N ILE A 84 0.21 -3.14 -21.42
CA ILE A 84 -1.16 -3.55 -21.07
C ILE A 84 -1.90 -2.42 -20.36
N LEU A 85 -1.26 -1.75 -19.39
CA LEU A 85 -1.84 -0.60 -18.70
C LEU A 85 -2.10 0.57 -19.66
N ARG A 86 -1.24 0.80 -20.66
CA ARG A 86 -1.47 1.85 -21.66
C ARG A 86 -2.67 1.56 -22.52
N VAL A 87 -2.81 0.33 -23.01
CA VAL A 87 -3.99 -0.11 -23.76
C VAL A 87 -5.24 0.08 -22.90
N HIS A 88 -5.19 -0.33 -21.64
CA HIS A 88 -6.29 -0.14 -20.69
C HIS A 88 -6.67 1.33 -20.51
N TYR A 89 -5.71 2.18 -20.13
CA TYR A 89 -5.97 3.58 -19.85
C TYR A 89 -6.31 4.41 -21.10
N THR A 90 -5.95 3.93 -22.30
CA THR A 90 -6.40 4.51 -23.57
C THR A 90 -7.85 4.11 -23.88
N ALA A 91 -8.23 2.88 -23.52
CA ALA A 91 -9.57 2.36 -23.77
C ALA A 91 -10.62 2.89 -22.78
N VAL A 92 -10.23 3.19 -21.54
CA VAL A 92 -11.13 3.82 -20.56
C VAL A 92 -11.08 5.34 -20.71
N SER A 93 -12.23 6.01 -20.61
CA SER A 93 -12.28 7.47 -20.63
C SER A 93 -11.57 8.05 -19.40
N ILE A 94 -10.37 8.61 -19.60
CA ILE A 94 -9.65 9.36 -18.57
C ILE A 94 -10.46 10.62 -18.22
N PRO A 95 -10.83 10.84 -16.95
CA PRO A 95 -11.59 12.03 -16.58
C PRO A 95 -10.84 13.33 -16.91
N PRO A 96 -11.54 14.41 -17.30
CA PRO A 96 -10.90 15.71 -17.50
C PRO A 96 -10.07 16.14 -16.29
N GLY A 97 -8.86 16.65 -16.55
CA GLY A 97 -7.93 17.06 -15.49
C GLY A 97 -7.17 15.92 -14.82
N VAL A 98 -7.35 14.66 -15.21
CA VAL A 98 -6.51 13.54 -14.78
C VAL A 98 -5.41 13.28 -15.81
N LEU A 99 -4.15 13.18 -15.36
CA LEU A 99 -3.01 12.79 -16.16
C LEU A 99 -2.35 11.54 -15.60
N ILE A 100 -1.96 10.62 -16.48
CA ILE A 100 -1.24 9.40 -16.13
C ILE A 100 0.18 9.48 -16.66
N ARG A 101 1.15 9.05 -15.86
CA ARG A 101 2.58 9.08 -16.18
C ARG A 101 3.20 7.77 -15.72
N TYR A 102 4.01 7.14 -16.56
CA TYR A 102 4.76 5.94 -16.18
C TYR A 102 6.17 6.37 -15.81
N PHE A 103 6.72 5.88 -14.71
CA PHE A 103 8.09 6.22 -14.34
C PHE A 103 8.92 4.99 -13.98
N VAL A 104 10.15 5.01 -14.49
CA VAL A 104 11.15 3.94 -14.37
C VAL A 104 12.50 4.54 -13.96
N ASP A 105 13.43 3.69 -13.52
CA ASP A 105 14.81 4.11 -13.26
C ASP A 105 15.55 4.37 -14.58
N ALA A 106 16.10 5.58 -14.74
CA ALA A 106 16.87 5.96 -15.91
C ALA A 106 18.10 5.06 -16.15
N LEU A 107 18.73 4.53 -15.09
CA LEU A 107 19.87 3.62 -15.25
C LEU A 107 19.48 2.34 -15.99
N SER A 108 18.26 1.87 -15.80
CA SER A 108 17.78 0.68 -16.50
C SER A 108 17.30 0.98 -17.93
N MET A 109 16.84 2.21 -18.19
CA MET A 109 16.51 2.63 -19.55
C MET A 109 17.74 2.64 -20.46
N ALA A 110 18.93 2.93 -19.93
CA ALA A 110 20.20 2.90 -20.69
C ALA A 110 20.40 1.61 -21.50
N HIS A 111 19.86 0.47 -21.04
CA HIS A 111 19.99 -0.82 -21.70
C HIS A 111 18.85 -1.18 -22.66
N ASN A 112 17.69 -0.50 -22.61
CA ASN A 112 16.48 -0.82 -23.37
C ASN A 112 15.88 0.40 -24.12
N LEU A 113 16.62 1.51 -24.24
CA LEU A 113 16.16 2.82 -24.74
C LEU A 113 15.38 2.73 -26.06
N GLU A 114 15.80 1.93 -27.03
CA GLU A 114 15.18 1.95 -28.37
C GLU A 114 13.69 1.58 -28.37
N LYS A 115 13.25 0.63 -27.52
CA LYS A 115 11.84 0.20 -27.48
C LYS A 115 10.96 1.12 -26.63
N ASP A 116 11.49 1.64 -25.53
CA ASP A 116 10.73 2.49 -24.61
C ASP A 116 10.66 3.96 -25.10
N MET A 117 11.65 4.45 -25.87
CA MET A 117 11.70 5.83 -26.35
C MET A 117 10.66 6.18 -27.40
N ALA A 118 10.33 5.25 -28.30
CA ALA A 118 9.36 5.49 -29.38
C ALA A 118 7.94 5.84 -28.87
N HIS A 119 7.66 5.56 -27.59
CA HIS A 119 6.35 5.78 -26.96
C HIS A 119 6.37 6.83 -25.83
N ILE A 120 7.50 7.52 -25.59
CA ILE A 120 7.64 8.51 -24.51
C ILE A 120 6.66 9.67 -24.69
N ASP A 121 6.47 10.17 -25.90
CA ASP A 121 5.73 11.43 -26.10
C ASP A 121 4.20 11.26 -26.12
N ALA A 122 3.69 10.07 -26.49
CA ALA A 122 2.25 9.84 -26.62
C ALA A 122 1.56 9.46 -25.29
N LEU A 123 2.27 8.73 -24.41
CA LEU A 123 1.74 8.25 -23.12
C LEU A 123 2.73 8.37 -21.95
N GLY A 124 3.86 9.05 -22.13
CA GLY A 124 4.62 9.64 -21.03
C GLY A 124 5.41 8.63 -20.17
N ASN A 125 6.36 7.92 -20.79
CA ASN A 125 7.41 7.22 -20.05
C ASN A 125 8.44 8.25 -19.54
N PHE A 126 8.67 8.32 -18.23
CA PHE A 126 9.65 9.22 -17.62
C PHE A 126 10.77 8.41 -16.98
N ALA A 127 11.96 8.59 -17.54
CA ALA A 127 13.21 8.16 -16.92
C ALA A 127 13.53 9.15 -15.80
N LEU A 128 13.35 8.74 -14.54
CA LEU A 128 13.84 9.58 -13.45
C LEU A 128 15.35 9.38 -13.35
N PRO A 129 16.17 10.45 -13.36
CA PRO A 129 17.59 10.33 -13.09
C PRO A 129 17.77 10.00 -11.59
N ILE A 130 17.62 8.73 -11.25
CA ILE A 130 17.76 8.25 -9.89
C ILE A 130 19.26 8.09 -9.59
N CYS A 131 19.69 8.45 -8.38
CA CYS A 131 21.03 8.13 -7.87
C CYS A 131 22.20 8.76 -8.65
N ARG A 132 22.00 9.91 -9.31
CA ARG A 132 23.12 10.66 -9.92
C ARG A 132 24.01 11.24 -8.81
N GLY A 133 25.19 10.63 -8.60
CA GLY A 133 26.24 11.20 -7.74
C GLY A 133 26.96 10.23 -6.80
N LEU A 134 26.55 8.97 -6.68
CA LEU A 134 27.17 8.00 -5.76
C LEU A 134 27.77 6.80 -6.49
N ALA A 135 28.65 7.07 -7.46
CA ALA A 135 29.34 6.04 -8.24
C ALA A 135 30.47 5.33 -7.48
N SER A 136 30.77 5.72 -6.22
CA SER A 136 31.60 4.89 -5.35
C SER A 136 30.69 3.91 -4.60
N SER A 137 30.85 2.62 -4.87
CA SER A 137 30.15 1.50 -4.21
C SER A 137 30.22 1.51 -2.68
N ASP A 138 31.11 2.30 -2.10
CA ASP A 138 31.51 2.19 -0.69
C ASP A 138 30.97 3.33 0.19
N ALA A 139 30.18 4.26 -0.36
CA ALA A 139 29.54 5.30 0.45
C ALA A 139 28.20 4.77 1.04
N PRO A 140 27.99 4.87 2.38
CA PRO A 140 26.67 4.72 2.98
C PRO A 140 25.69 5.67 2.28
N GLY A 141 24.54 5.16 1.84
CA GLY A 141 23.57 5.92 1.02
C GLY A 141 23.69 5.68 -0.49
N SER A 142 24.58 4.81 -0.96
CA SER A 142 24.53 4.33 -2.34
C SER A 142 23.21 3.55 -2.60
N CYS A 143 22.57 3.78 -3.75
CA CYS A 143 21.36 3.07 -4.19
C CYS A 143 21.62 1.61 -4.59
N THR A 144 22.39 0.89 -3.79
CA THR A 144 22.84 -0.47 -4.05
C THR A 144 21.72 -1.47 -3.79
N THR A 145 20.84 -1.19 -2.81
CA THR A 145 19.70 -2.06 -2.48
C THR A 145 18.49 -1.81 -3.40
N LYS A 146 17.65 -2.83 -3.54
CA LYS A 146 16.39 -2.74 -4.30
C LYS A 146 15.43 -1.75 -3.67
N GLU A 147 15.40 -1.71 -2.34
CA GLU A 147 14.58 -0.84 -1.52
C GLU A 147 15.00 0.63 -1.68
N ALA A 148 16.30 0.92 -1.60
CA ALA A 148 16.83 2.26 -1.85
C ALA A 148 16.49 2.75 -3.26
N ARG A 149 16.58 1.87 -4.28
CA ARG A 149 16.18 2.22 -5.65
C ARG A 149 14.68 2.54 -5.75
N ARG A 150 13.81 1.70 -5.17
CA ARG A 150 12.36 1.97 -5.10
C ARG A 150 12.08 3.30 -4.41
N MET A 151 12.85 3.61 -3.37
CA MET A 151 12.67 4.82 -2.61
C MET A 151 13.04 6.07 -3.37
N SER A 152 14.24 6.08 -3.93
CA SER A 152 14.70 7.17 -4.76
C SER A 152 13.81 7.35 -6.00
N LYS A 153 13.20 6.26 -6.51
CA LYS A 153 12.19 6.31 -7.57
C LYS A 153 10.90 7.00 -7.13
N ALA A 154 10.30 6.57 -6.02
CA ALA A 154 9.09 7.19 -5.46
C ALA A 154 9.30 8.70 -5.18
N ARG A 155 10.41 9.04 -4.53
CA ARG A 155 10.76 10.43 -4.23
C ARG A 155 11.06 11.26 -5.47
N GLY A 156 11.79 10.68 -6.43
CA GLY A 156 12.03 11.28 -7.73
C GLY A 156 10.73 11.61 -8.45
N TRP A 157 9.73 10.74 -8.34
CA TRP A 157 8.39 10.98 -8.90
C TRP A 157 7.72 12.20 -8.27
N TRP A 158 7.62 12.27 -6.94
CA TRP A 158 7.00 13.41 -6.26
C TRP A 158 7.67 14.75 -6.59
N LEU A 159 9.01 14.76 -6.61
CA LEU A 159 9.80 15.94 -6.97
C LEU A 159 9.59 16.38 -8.41
N TRP A 160 9.61 15.41 -9.33
CA TRP A 160 9.48 15.69 -10.75
C TRP A 160 8.06 16.15 -11.09
N ALA A 161 7.03 15.44 -10.62
CA ALA A 161 5.64 15.75 -10.93
C ALA A 161 5.28 17.16 -10.42
N LEU A 162 5.64 17.48 -9.18
CA LEU A 162 5.42 18.80 -8.60
C LEU A 162 6.10 19.91 -9.42
N LYS A 163 7.35 19.70 -9.82
CA LYS A 163 8.13 20.73 -10.54
C LYS A 163 7.60 21.00 -11.94
N ASN A 164 7.10 19.98 -12.62
CA ASN A 164 6.84 20.05 -14.07
C ASN A 164 5.36 20.10 -14.43
N ILE A 165 4.46 19.63 -13.56
CA ILE A 165 3.03 19.49 -13.89
C ILE A 165 2.19 20.06 -12.74
N PRO A 166 1.69 21.30 -12.86
CA PRO A 166 0.81 21.87 -11.85
C PRO A 166 -0.49 21.06 -11.71
N SER A 167 -0.76 20.56 -10.52
CA SER A 167 -1.94 19.72 -10.21
C SER A 167 -2.45 20.04 -8.82
N ARG A 168 -3.74 19.77 -8.55
CA ARG A 168 -4.30 19.84 -7.19
C ARG A 168 -3.81 18.66 -6.34
N PHE A 169 -3.79 17.46 -6.93
CA PHE A 169 -3.31 16.24 -6.29
C PHE A 169 -2.23 15.55 -7.14
N TYR A 170 -1.30 14.89 -6.45
CA TYR A 170 -0.32 14.00 -7.03
C TYR A 170 -0.59 12.60 -6.48
N GLY A 171 -0.63 11.60 -7.37
CA GLY A 171 -0.85 10.21 -7.02
C GLY A 171 0.34 9.34 -7.37
N GLN A 172 0.47 8.22 -6.68
CA GLN A 172 1.36 7.11 -7.02
C GLN A 172 0.58 5.80 -6.90
N THR A 173 0.79 4.89 -7.85
CA THR A 173 0.31 3.51 -7.82
C THR A 173 1.39 2.57 -8.35
N ASP A 174 1.32 1.29 -8.03
CA ASP A 174 2.21 0.26 -8.57
C ASP A 174 1.83 -0.13 -10.02
N ASP A 175 2.80 -0.64 -10.79
CA ASP A 175 2.56 -1.23 -12.12
C ASP A 175 1.78 -2.53 -12.10
N ASP A 176 1.46 -3.02 -10.89
CA ASP A 176 0.60 -4.17 -10.69
C ASP A 176 -0.85 -3.83 -10.28
N CYS A 177 -1.24 -2.56 -10.44
CA CYS A 177 -2.54 -2.02 -10.09
C CYS A 177 -3.30 -1.43 -11.29
N ILE A 178 -4.63 -1.57 -11.27
CA ILE A 178 -5.56 -0.82 -12.11
C ILE A 178 -6.44 0.07 -11.22
N ILE A 179 -6.59 1.33 -11.61
CA ILE A 179 -7.35 2.34 -10.89
C ILE A 179 -8.62 2.69 -11.66
N ASP A 180 -9.78 2.66 -11.00
CA ASP A 180 -11.02 3.24 -11.54
C ASP A 180 -10.93 4.77 -11.48
N LEU A 181 -10.34 5.37 -12.52
CA LEU A 181 -10.06 6.81 -12.57
C LEU A 181 -11.32 7.68 -12.43
N PRO A 182 -12.47 7.37 -13.08
CA PRO A 182 -13.71 8.11 -12.84
C PRO A 182 -14.12 8.17 -11.37
N ARG A 183 -14.13 7.03 -10.67
CA ARG A 183 -14.49 6.99 -9.24
C ARG A 183 -13.45 7.68 -8.37
N LEU A 184 -12.15 7.50 -8.67
CA LEU A 184 -11.09 8.22 -7.97
C LEU A 184 -11.24 9.74 -8.15
N ALA A 185 -11.45 10.23 -9.37
CA ALA A 185 -11.63 11.66 -9.63
C ALA A 185 -12.81 12.24 -8.84
N ALA A 186 -13.94 11.53 -8.79
CA ALA A 186 -15.09 11.93 -7.98
C ALA A 186 -14.75 12.02 -6.49
N LEU A 187 -13.99 11.06 -5.94
CA LEU A 187 -13.50 11.11 -4.56
C LEU A 187 -12.57 12.31 -4.32
N LEU A 188 -11.63 12.56 -5.24
CA LEU A 188 -10.68 13.66 -5.11
C LEU A 188 -11.35 15.03 -5.17
N HIS A 189 -12.45 15.18 -5.92
CA HIS A 189 -13.23 16.42 -5.91
C HIS A 189 -13.83 16.73 -4.53
N ALA A 190 -14.23 15.70 -3.78
CA ALA A 190 -14.80 15.83 -2.45
C ALA A 190 -13.74 16.05 -1.35
N LEU A 191 -12.49 15.63 -1.56
CA LEU A 191 -11.43 15.79 -0.58
C LEU A 191 -11.08 17.26 -0.32
N PRO A 192 -10.51 17.59 0.87
CA PRO A 192 -9.88 18.88 1.10
C PRO A 192 -8.87 19.23 0.00
N SER A 193 -8.74 20.50 -0.36
CA SER A 193 -7.80 20.94 -1.41
C SER A 193 -6.34 20.96 -0.95
N SER A 194 -6.09 20.87 0.36
CA SER A 194 -4.77 21.02 0.97
C SER A 194 -4.58 20.08 2.16
N GLY A 195 -3.33 19.85 2.54
CA GLY A 195 -2.95 19.01 3.67
C GLY A 195 -3.30 17.52 3.51
N VAL A 196 -3.69 17.03 2.34
CA VAL A 196 -4.17 15.66 2.16
C VAL A 196 -3.00 14.68 2.03
N TYR A 197 -3.04 13.63 2.86
CA TYR A 197 -2.30 12.39 2.68
C TYR A 197 -3.30 11.22 2.71
N ALA A 198 -3.56 10.64 1.54
CA ALA A 198 -4.62 9.67 1.34
C ALA A 198 -4.11 8.35 0.75
N GLY A 199 -4.81 7.27 1.07
CA GLY A 199 -4.51 5.91 0.62
C GLY A 199 -5.06 4.89 1.58
N LYS A 200 -4.65 3.62 1.44
CA LYS A 200 -4.96 2.59 2.44
C LYS A 200 -3.98 2.71 3.61
N MET A 201 -4.49 3.14 4.76
CA MET A 201 -3.67 3.46 5.93
C MET A 201 -3.22 2.21 6.68
N TYR A 202 -1.93 2.18 7.03
CA TYR A 202 -1.26 1.22 7.89
C TYR A 202 -0.42 1.96 8.92
N TYR A 203 0.04 1.24 9.94
CA TYR A 203 0.81 1.80 11.02
C TYR A 203 2.12 1.02 11.20
N ALA A 204 3.22 1.76 11.33
CA ALA A 204 4.55 1.19 11.57
C ALA A 204 5.27 1.93 12.71
N SER A 205 5.94 1.18 13.58
CA SER A 205 6.83 1.75 14.59
C SER A 205 8.28 1.65 14.11
N VAL A 206 9.03 2.73 14.29
CA VAL A 206 10.38 2.93 13.76
C VAL A 206 11.36 3.14 14.91
N ASN A 207 12.40 2.32 15.02
CA ASN A 207 13.47 2.57 15.99
C ASN A 207 14.39 3.70 15.49
N GLY A 208 14.13 4.93 15.93
CA GLY A 208 14.84 6.12 15.48
C GLY A 208 16.15 6.44 16.22
N THR A 209 16.54 5.63 17.22
CA THR A 209 17.65 5.98 18.15
C THR A 209 18.86 5.05 18.09
N SER A 210 18.86 4.02 17.24
CA SER A 210 20.10 3.25 17.03
C SER A 210 21.08 4.12 16.24
N PRO A 211 22.24 4.48 16.82
CA PRO A 211 23.31 5.16 16.09
C PRO A 211 23.91 4.30 14.98
N ASP A 212 23.57 2.99 14.96
CA ASP A 212 24.19 1.99 14.10
C ASP A 212 23.58 1.96 12.69
N GLN A 213 22.68 2.90 12.35
CA GLN A 213 21.98 2.93 11.05
C GLN A 213 21.35 1.55 10.70
N LEU A 214 21.03 0.75 11.72
CA LEU A 214 20.37 -0.53 11.52
C LEU A 214 19.03 -0.28 10.85
N PRO A 215 18.55 -1.25 10.05
CA PRO A 215 17.42 -0.96 9.22
C PRO A 215 16.24 -0.40 9.98
N LEU A 216 15.45 0.44 9.29
CA LEU A 216 14.03 0.57 9.61
C LEU A 216 13.41 -0.82 9.44
N ARG A 217 13.74 -1.71 10.37
CA ARG A 217 13.08 -2.97 10.62
C ARG A 217 11.73 -2.53 11.09
N ASN A 218 10.72 -2.81 10.26
CA ASN A 218 9.35 -2.71 10.69
C ASN A 218 9.26 -3.52 11.97
N CYS A 219 9.15 -2.83 13.10
CA CYS A 219 8.83 -3.51 14.34
C CYS A 219 7.51 -4.24 14.13
N PHE A 220 6.53 -3.54 13.52
CA PHE A 220 5.22 -4.09 13.19
C PHE A 220 4.64 -3.39 11.96
N VAL A 221 3.82 -4.13 11.20
CA VAL A 221 2.90 -3.58 10.19
C VAL A 221 1.53 -4.13 10.50
N VAL A 222 0.63 -3.26 10.95
CA VAL A 222 -0.74 -3.63 11.28
C VAL A 222 -1.69 -2.54 10.78
N GLY A 223 -2.91 -2.94 10.42
CA GLY A 223 -3.96 -2.01 10.00
C GLY A 223 -4.63 -1.30 11.17
N ASP A 224 -4.12 -1.47 12.39
CA ASP A 224 -4.69 -0.93 13.62
C ASP A 224 -3.57 -0.26 14.45
N PRO A 225 -3.73 1.02 14.83
CA PRO A 225 -2.71 1.77 15.55
C PRO A 225 -2.50 1.26 16.98
N VAL A 226 -3.54 0.78 17.65
CA VAL A 226 -3.43 0.16 18.99
C VAL A 226 -2.58 -1.11 18.92
N ALA A 227 -2.80 -1.96 17.91
CA ALA A 227 -1.94 -3.12 17.68
C ALA A 227 -0.47 -2.73 17.38
N ALA A 228 -0.24 -1.58 16.73
CA ALA A 228 1.11 -1.10 16.47
C ALA A 228 1.82 -0.60 17.74
N LEU A 229 1.06 -0.13 18.74
CA LEU A 229 1.54 0.26 20.07
C LEU A 229 1.72 -0.92 21.03
N GLY A 230 0.73 -1.80 21.12
CA GLY A 230 0.69 -2.92 22.06
C GLY A 230 1.73 -4.00 21.76
N ASN A 231 2.24 -4.04 20.53
CA ASN A 231 3.21 -5.04 20.12
C ASN A 231 4.67 -4.75 20.53
N ASN A 232 4.95 -3.70 21.29
CA ASN A 232 6.27 -3.51 21.94
C ASN A 232 6.74 -4.75 22.76
N ALA A 233 5.84 -5.68 23.06
CA ALA A 233 6.15 -6.96 23.70
C ALA A 233 6.71 -8.07 22.78
N PHE A 234 6.57 -7.98 21.45
CA PHE A 234 6.84 -9.12 20.55
C PHE A 234 8.24 -9.17 19.94
N HIS A 235 8.94 -8.04 19.90
CA HIS A 235 10.34 -7.99 19.49
C HIS A 235 11.15 -7.30 20.58
N SER A 236 11.95 -8.07 21.33
CA SER A 236 12.88 -7.53 22.32
C SER A 236 13.86 -6.51 21.72
N GLU A 237 14.11 -6.58 20.42
CA GLU A 237 14.92 -5.62 19.65
C GLU A 237 14.20 -4.28 19.41
N CYS A 238 12.87 -4.25 19.46
CA CYS A 238 12.07 -3.04 19.38
C CYS A 238 12.04 -2.37 20.76
N SER A 239 13.17 -1.75 21.10
CA SER A 239 13.40 -1.07 22.37
C SER A 239 12.29 -0.09 22.75
N SER A 240 12.22 0.29 24.03
CA SER A 240 11.39 1.39 24.56
C SER A 240 11.62 2.76 23.88
N ARG A 241 12.53 2.85 22.91
CA ARG A 241 12.86 4.05 22.13
C ARG A 241 12.31 4.02 20.71
N ALA A 242 11.45 3.05 20.37
CA ALA A 242 10.74 3.07 19.10
C ALA A 242 9.84 4.32 19.02
N ARG A 243 9.95 5.04 17.90
CA ARG A 243 9.05 6.14 17.55
C ARG A 243 7.88 5.57 16.76
N GLY A 244 6.68 5.76 17.25
CA GLY A 244 5.48 5.33 16.55
C GLY A 244 4.30 5.12 17.50
N PRO A 245 3.17 4.69 16.95
CA PRO A 245 2.99 4.22 15.58
C PRO A 245 2.96 5.38 14.59
N LEU A 246 3.55 5.17 13.42
CA LEU A 246 3.58 6.13 12.34
C LEU A 246 2.60 5.67 11.26
N PRO A 247 1.56 6.46 10.97
CA PRO A 247 0.65 6.17 9.87
C PRO A 247 1.38 6.28 8.53
N TYR A 248 1.06 5.38 7.61
CA TYR A 248 1.52 5.41 6.24
C TYR A 248 0.49 4.79 5.29
N ALA A 249 0.37 5.35 4.09
CA ALA A 249 -0.45 4.80 3.01
C ALA A 249 0.34 3.75 2.23
N ILE A 250 -0.21 2.55 2.00
CA ILE A 250 0.47 1.52 1.20
C ILE A 250 0.39 1.75 -0.32
N GLY A 251 1.34 1.16 -1.05
CA GLY A 251 1.66 1.36 -2.47
C GLY A 251 0.56 1.21 -3.53
N PRO A 252 -0.55 0.47 -3.33
CA PRO A 252 -1.57 0.32 -4.37
C PRO A 252 -2.23 1.63 -4.78
N LEU A 253 -2.28 2.62 -3.87
CA LEU A 253 -2.65 3.99 -4.20
C LEU A 253 -2.26 4.91 -3.05
N ILE A 254 -1.42 5.89 -3.36
CA ILE A 254 -1.04 6.98 -2.47
C ILE A 254 -1.39 8.29 -3.17
N VAL A 255 -2.07 9.21 -2.47
CA VAL A 255 -2.41 10.53 -2.99
C VAL A 255 -1.97 11.61 -2.00
N LEU A 256 -1.29 12.63 -2.52
CA LEU A 256 -0.86 13.81 -1.78
C LEU A 256 -1.49 15.05 -2.41
N SER A 257 -1.95 16.00 -1.60
CA SER A 257 -2.25 17.34 -2.12
C SER A 257 -0.96 18.08 -2.50
N ALA A 258 -1.08 19.05 -3.40
CA ALA A 258 0.05 19.78 -3.94
C ALA A 258 0.91 20.49 -2.89
N ASP A 259 0.31 21.01 -1.82
CA ASP A 259 1.03 21.64 -0.71
C ASP A 259 1.81 20.62 0.13
N VAL A 260 1.27 19.41 0.33
CA VAL A 260 1.99 18.31 1.00
C VAL A 260 3.15 17.83 0.14
N SER A 261 2.93 17.65 -1.17
CA SER A 261 4.02 17.33 -2.10
C SER A 261 5.10 18.41 -2.12
N ALA A 262 4.72 19.70 -2.06
CA ALA A 262 5.66 20.81 -1.99
C ALA A 262 6.46 20.84 -0.69
N TRP A 263 5.81 20.58 0.44
CA TRP A 263 6.49 20.44 1.73
C TRP A 263 7.49 19.28 1.69
N LEU A 264 7.07 18.12 1.20
CA LEU A 264 7.92 16.93 1.07
C LEU A 264 9.13 17.24 0.19
N ALA A 265 8.90 17.85 -0.97
CA ALA A 265 9.95 18.27 -1.89
C ALA A 265 10.97 19.22 -1.22
N ALA A 266 10.51 20.18 -0.42
CA ALA A 266 11.38 21.11 0.29
C ALA A 266 12.20 20.44 1.40
N LYS A 267 11.58 19.52 2.17
CA LYS A 267 12.25 18.77 3.25
C LYS A 267 13.23 17.74 2.73
N SER A 268 12.92 17.17 1.57
CA SER A 268 13.77 16.21 0.88
C SER A 268 15.08 16.81 0.34
N ARG A 269 15.33 18.12 0.49
CA ARG A 269 16.65 18.70 0.17
C ARG A 269 17.67 18.52 1.30
N VAL A 270 17.21 18.10 2.49
CA VAL A 270 18.12 17.65 3.54
C VAL A 270 18.56 16.24 3.16
N PRO A 271 19.87 15.98 3.02
CA PRO A 271 20.34 14.64 2.72
C PRO A 271 19.91 13.71 3.85
N LEU A 272 18.99 12.79 3.56
CA LEU A 272 18.68 11.67 4.45
C LEU A 272 19.81 10.63 4.35
N HIS A 273 21.06 11.09 4.42
CA HIS A 273 22.29 10.34 4.18
C HIS A 273 22.50 9.13 5.12
N SER A 274 21.57 8.85 6.04
CA SER A 274 21.60 7.67 6.90
C SER A 274 20.37 6.77 6.84
N TYR A 275 19.27 7.18 6.19
CA TYR A 275 17.99 6.42 6.21
C TYR A 275 17.63 5.78 4.86
N GLU A 276 18.20 6.26 3.75
CA GLU A 276 17.87 5.79 2.39
C GLU A 276 18.25 4.32 2.14
N VAL A 277 19.05 3.70 3.00
CA VAL A 277 19.55 2.33 2.79
C VAL A 277 18.67 1.25 3.41
N THR A 278 17.66 1.61 4.22
CA THR A 278 17.22 0.64 5.22
C THR A 278 15.73 0.55 5.56
N ALA A 279 14.87 1.37 4.95
CA ALA A 279 13.43 1.12 4.95
C ALA A 279 13.09 -0.15 4.17
N HIS A 280 12.57 -1.18 4.85
CA HIS A 280 12.07 -2.39 4.19
C HIS A 280 10.85 -2.10 3.28
N GLN A 281 10.20 -0.95 3.41
CA GLN A 281 9.04 -0.56 2.62
C GLN A 281 9.09 0.92 2.23
N ALA A 282 9.00 1.17 0.91
CA ALA A 282 8.99 2.51 0.33
C ALA A 282 7.89 3.40 0.94
N ASP A 283 6.72 2.82 1.12
CA ASP A 283 5.53 3.48 1.61
C ASP A 283 5.66 3.93 3.08
N ALA A 284 6.28 3.07 3.92
CA ALA A 284 6.49 3.35 5.33
C ALA A 284 7.48 4.50 5.55
N GLN A 285 8.52 4.58 4.70
CA GLN A 285 9.45 5.72 4.72
C GLN A 285 8.74 7.03 4.34
N LEU A 286 7.86 7.02 3.33
CA LEU A 286 7.05 8.19 3.00
C LEU A 286 6.19 8.62 4.20
N GLY A 287 5.52 7.68 4.88
CA GLY A 287 4.77 7.97 6.11
C GLY A 287 5.66 8.51 7.23
N TRP A 288 6.88 7.98 7.39
CA TRP A 288 7.88 8.49 8.33
C TRP A 288 8.32 9.92 7.98
N GLU A 289 8.56 10.25 6.72
CA GLU A 289 8.91 11.62 6.31
C GLU A 289 7.73 12.57 6.55
N LEU A 290 6.53 12.15 6.20
CA LEU A 290 5.31 12.92 6.42
C LEU A 290 4.98 13.06 7.91
N SER A 291 5.48 12.18 8.78
CA SER A 291 5.32 12.26 10.25
C SER A 291 5.86 13.57 10.86
N PHE A 292 6.71 14.28 10.13
CA PHE A 292 7.24 15.59 10.55
C PHE A 292 6.44 16.77 9.99
N HIS A 293 5.40 16.51 9.19
CA HIS A 293 4.52 17.54 8.67
C HIS A 293 3.70 18.13 9.84
N PRO A 294 3.59 19.46 9.95
CA PRO A 294 2.99 20.11 11.12
C PRO A 294 1.48 19.87 11.23
N ALA A 295 0.77 19.65 10.12
CA ALA A 295 -0.67 19.37 10.12
C ALA A 295 -1.06 18.62 8.84
N LEU A 296 -1.65 17.43 8.93
CA LEU A 296 -2.15 16.67 7.79
C LEU A 296 -3.60 16.24 7.99
N HIS A 297 -4.31 16.08 6.88
CA HIS A 297 -5.55 15.36 6.73
C HIS A 297 -5.23 13.93 6.26
N LEU A 298 -5.06 13.02 7.22
CA LEU A 298 -4.96 11.59 6.93
C LEU A 298 -6.31 11.10 6.44
N THR A 299 -6.38 10.68 5.19
CA THR A 299 -7.63 10.28 4.55
C THR A 299 -7.59 8.79 4.25
N ASP A 300 -8.35 8.00 4.99
CA ASP A 300 -8.41 6.56 4.75
C ASP A 300 -9.28 6.23 3.54
N LEU A 301 -8.64 5.73 2.48
CA LEU A 301 -9.31 5.27 1.28
C LEU A 301 -9.67 3.79 1.33
N THR A 302 -9.36 3.07 2.42
CA THR A 302 -9.66 1.63 2.57
C THR A 302 -11.10 1.26 2.21
N PRO A 303 -12.14 1.99 2.66
CA PRO A 303 -13.53 1.67 2.32
C PRO A 303 -13.82 1.73 0.81
N TYR A 304 -13.07 2.55 0.07
CA TYR A 304 -13.23 2.73 -1.37
C TYR A 304 -12.35 1.80 -2.19
N MET A 305 -11.26 1.27 -1.62
CA MET A 305 -10.31 0.40 -2.31
C MET A 305 -10.72 -1.09 -2.32
N GLY A 306 -11.98 -1.42 -2.00
CA GLY A 306 -12.48 -2.81 -1.95
C GLY A 306 -12.60 -3.37 -0.52
N GLY A 307 -12.49 -2.50 0.49
CA GLY A 307 -12.71 -2.82 1.90
C GLY A 307 -11.57 -3.61 2.56
N LEU A 308 -11.89 -4.30 3.65
CA LEU A 308 -10.93 -5.14 4.42
C LEU A 308 -10.57 -6.45 3.70
N ARG A 309 -11.33 -6.84 2.67
CA ARG A 309 -11.02 -8.05 1.89
C ARG A 309 -9.82 -7.77 0.99
N SER A 310 -9.03 -8.81 0.72
CA SER A 310 -7.78 -8.74 -0.04
C SER A 310 -7.89 -7.81 -1.25
N LEU A 311 -7.05 -6.77 -1.29
CA LEU A 311 -6.85 -5.90 -2.47
C LEU A 311 -6.38 -6.68 -3.70
N ASN A 312 -5.86 -7.89 -3.47
CA ASN A 312 -5.29 -8.71 -4.52
C ASN A 312 -6.44 -9.29 -5.36
N VAL A 313 -6.46 -8.93 -6.63
CA VAL A 313 -7.25 -9.62 -7.64
C VAL A 313 -6.70 -11.04 -7.74
N ARG A 314 -7.49 -12.02 -7.31
CA ARG A 314 -7.15 -13.43 -7.48
C ARG A 314 -8.20 -14.08 -8.36
N ARG A 315 -7.72 -14.77 -9.40
CA ARG A 315 -8.52 -15.79 -10.10
C ARG A 315 -8.80 -16.89 -9.09
N ASP A 316 -10.06 -17.12 -8.75
CA ASP A 316 -10.43 -18.27 -7.95
C ASP A 316 -10.20 -19.53 -8.78
N ALA A 317 -9.49 -20.50 -8.19
CA ALA A 317 -9.04 -21.69 -8.91
C ALA A 317 -10.21 -22.61 -9.33
N TYR A 318 -11.38 -22.48 -8.69
CA TYR A 318 -12.48 -23.42 -8.85
C TYR A 318 -13.52 -22.98 -9.89
N ASP A 319 -13.81 -21.70 -10.00
CA ASP A 319 -14.89 -21.17 -10.84
C ASP A 319 -14.39 -20.16 -11.89
N GLU A 320 -13.07 -19.92 -11.95
CA GLU A 320 -12.44 -18.88 -12.77
C GLU A 320 -12.98 -17.46 -12.51
N THR A 321 -13.76 -17.27 -11.44
CA THR A 321 -14.26 -15.96 -11.05
C THR A 321 -13.14 -15.19 -10.38
N TYR A 322 -13.02 -13.93 -10.73
CA TYR A 322 -12.09 -13.04 -10.07
C TYR A 322 -12.76 -12.51 -8.82
N ARG A 323 -12.12 -12.71 -7.67
CA ARG A 323 -12.59 -12.18 -6.38
C ARG A 323 -11.59 -11.15 -5.88
N GLY A 324 -12.10 -10.13 -5.18
CA GLY A 324 -11.26 -9.15 -4.49
C GLY A 324 -11.16 -7.78 -5.14
N PHE A 325 -12.16 -7.34 -5.91
CA PHE A 325 -12.16 -5.98 -6.45
C PHE A 325 -13.54 -5.32 -6.41
N ASP A 326 -14.00 -4.96 -5.21
CA ASP A 326 -15.26 -4.24 -4.99
C ASP A 326 -15.03 -2.72 -4.85
N GLY A 327 -13.99 -2.18 -5.48
CA GLY A 327 -13.41 -0.87 -5.15
C GLY A 327 -12.85 -0.08 -6.31
N ILE A 328 -12.03 0.93 -5.98
CA ILE A 328 -11.35 1.79 -6.97
C ILE A 328 -9.94 1.32 -7.34
N VAL A 329 -9.34 0.39 -6.59
CA VAL A 329 -8.01 -0.19 -6.87
C VAL A 329 -8.01 -1.72 -6.97
N ALA A 330 -7.66 -2.23 -8.14
CA ALA A 330 -7.45 -3.65 -8.42
C ALA A 330 -5.95 -3.93 -8.36
N HIS A 331 -5.45 -4.58 -7.29
CA HIS A 331 -4.01 -4.72 -7.02
C HIS A 331 -3.52 -6.16 -7.24
N LYS A 332 -2.20 -6.31 -7.47
CA LYS A 332 -1.49 -7.57 -7.74
C LYS A 332 -2.08 -8.36 -8.89
N LEU A 333 -2.42 -7.66 -9.97
CA LEU A 333 -2.82 -8.31 -11.19
C LEU A 333 -1.64 -9.13 -11.74
N MET A 334 -1.93 -10.29 -12.30
CA MET A 334 -0.89 -11.12 -12.97
C MET A 334 -0.57 -10.60 -14.39
N PHE A 335 -1.35 -9.61 -14.86
CA PHE A 335 -1.24 -8.96 -16.18
C PHE A 335 -1.34 -9.93 -17.35
N HIS A 336 -2.27 -10.87 -17.25
CA HIS A 336 -2.85 -11.41 -18.47
C HIS A 336 -3.79 -10.35 -19.06
N THR A 337 -3.79 -10.14 -20.37
CA THR A 337 -4.66 -9.18 -21.05
C THR A 337 -6.14 -9.38 -20.68
N GLU A 338 -6.53 -10.62 -20.44
CA GLU A 338 -7.86 -11.02 -19.97
C GLU A 338 -8.20 -10.48 -18.57
N ASP A 339 -7.24 -10.48 -17.63
CA ASP A 339 -7.44 -9.94 -16.28
C ASP A 339 -7.83 -8.47 -16.36
N VAL A 340 -7.10 -7.71 -17.18
CA VAL A 340 -7.28 -6.28 -17.38
C VAL A 340 -8.61 -5.97 -18.08
N ALA A 341 -8.95 -6.74 -19.11
CA ALA A 341 -10.24 -6.61 -19.80
C ALA A 341 -11.41 -6.90 -18.85
N ARG A 342 -11.28 -7.89 -17.97
CA ARG A 342 -12.31 -8.23 -16.97
C ARG A 342 -12.46 -7.14 -15.91
N VAL A 343 -11.36 -6.62 -15.38
CA VAL A 343 -11.39 -5.48 -14.45
C VAL A 343 -12.07 -4.28 -15.11
N ALA A 344 -11.72 -3.97 -16.37
CA ALA A 344 -12.35 -2.89 -17.12
C ALA A 344 -13.86 -3.11 -17.30
N ALA A 345 -14.27 -4.32 -17.67
CA ALA A 345 -15.67 -4.69 -17.83
C ALA A 345 -16.45 -4.60 -16.52
N GLN A 346 -15.86 -5.04 -15.40
CA GLN A 346 -16.47 -4.94 -14.08
C GLN A 346 -16.64 -3.48 -13.66
N GLN A 347 -15.62 -2.64 -13.79
CA GLN A 347 -15.72 -1.21 -13.51
C GLN A 347 -16.77 -0.54 -14.38
N ALA A 348 -16.85 -0.90 -15.66
CA ALA A 348 -17.89 -0.40 -16.56
C ALA A 348 -19.30 -0.84 -16.12
N ALA A 349 -19.46 -2.09 -15.69
CA ALA A 349 -20.73 -2.61 -15.18
C ALA A 349 -21.15 -1.95 -13.86
N GLU A 350 -20.23 -1.72 -12.94
CA GLU A 350 -20.48 -1.01 -11.67
C GLU A 350 -20.85 0.46 -11.87
N ARG A 351 -20.37 1.08 -12.96
CA ARG A 351 -20.76 2.43 -13.38
C ARG A 351 -22.11 2.47 -14.11
N ALA A 352 -22.61 1.33 -14.60
CA ALA A 352 -23.83 1.31 -15.38
C ALA A 352 -25.05 1.64 -14.50
N PRO A 353 -25.93 2.58 -14.92
CA PRO A 353 -27.10 3.00 -14.13
C PRO A 353 -28.02 1.84 -13.69
N ALA A 354 -28.08 0.76 -14.49
CA ALA A 354 -28.94 -0.40 -14.25
C ALA A 354 -28.45 -1.34 -13.13
N ALA A 355 -27.15 -1.37 -12.84
CA ALA A 355 -26.59 -2.19 -11.75
C ALA A 355 -26.95 -1.62 -10.35
N LEU A 356 -27.44 -0.37 -10.30
CA LEU A 356 -27.79 0.34 -9.08
C LEU A 356 -29.28 0.19 -8.69
N GLY A 357 -29.95 -0.82 -9.24
CA GLY A 357 -31.38 -1.14 -9.04
C GLY A 357 -31.88 -0.87 -7.61
N GLY A 358 -32.46 0.32 -7.41
CA GLY A 358 -33.42 0.61 -6.34
C GLY A 358 -32.96 1.41 -5.13
N ARG A 359 -31.66 1.52 -4.77
CA ARG A 359 -31.27 2.25 -3.53
C ARG A 359 -29.94 2.99 -3.49
N VAL A 360 -29.18 3.05 -4.58
CA VAL A 360 -28.12 4.06 -4.68
C VAL A 360 -28.74 5.24 -5.40
N GLY A 361 -29.36 6.15 -4.65
CA GLY A 361 -29.87 7.38 -5.21
C GLY A 361 -28.75 8.06 -5.98
N ALA A 362 -28.97 8.33 -7.27
CA ALA A 362 -28.17 9.28 -8.03
C ALA A 362 -28.18 10.60 -7.25
N GLY A 363 -27.12 10.85 -6.46
CA GLY A 363 -27.05 12.01 -5.57
C GLY A 363 -27.09 11.75 -4.05
N ARG A 364 -26.89 10.52 -3.54
CA ARG A 364 -26.32 10.42 -2.17
C ARG A 364 -24.84 10.75 -2.27
N GLY A 365 -24.56 12.04 -2.21
CA GLY A 365 -23.29 12.64 -2.50
C GLY A 365 -22.15 12.01 -1.72
N LEU A 366 -20.99 11.92 -2.37
CA LEU A 366 -19.67 11.90 -1.71
C LEU A 366 -19.42 13.23 -0.96
N GLU A 367 -20.46 13.95 -0.54
CA GLU A 367 -20.46 15.39 -0.33
C GLU A 367 -19.88 15.81 1.01
N GLU A 368 -19.58 14.88 1.91
CA GLU A 368 -19.00 15.27 3.18
C GLU A 368 -17.96 14.26 3.70
N TRP A 369 -16.73 14.75 3.79
CA TRP A 369 -15.69 14.12 4.59
C TRP A 369 -15.80 14.63 6.03
N SER A 370 -15.88 13.71 6.97
CA SER A 370 -15.78 14.03 8.39
C SER A 370 -14.32 13.96 8.79
N CYS A 371 -13.74 15.09 9.18
CA CYS A 371 -12.37 15.15 9.66
C CYS A 371 -12.36 15.43 11.17
N VAL A 372 -12.00 14.44 11.97
CA VAL A 372 -11.82 14.59 13.42
C VAL A 372 -10.35 14.81 13.75
N PRO A 373 -10.00 15.60 14.77
CA PRO A 373 -8.64 15.65 15.29
C PRO A 373 -8.08 14.25 15.55
N TRP A 374 -6.84 14.02 15.16
CA TRP A 374 -6.14 12.74 15.36
C TRP A 374 -6.17 12.31 16.84
N VAL A 375 -6.05 13.30 17.72
CA VAL A 375 -6.05 13.13 19.18
C VAL A 375 -7.35 12.54 19.73
N GLU A 376 -8.46 12.63 19.00
CA GLU A 376 -9.77 12.13 19.45
C GLU A 376 -10.00 10.65 19.12
N LEU A 377 -9.25 10.08 18.18
CA LEU A 377 -9.47 8.70 17.73
C LEU A 377 -8.83 7.65 18.62
N GLU A 378 -7.85 8.02 19.44
CA GLU A 378 -7.05 7.06 20.16
C GLU A 378 -6.72 7.54 21.57
N ALA A 379 -7.14 6.76 22.58
CA ALA A 379 -6.77 7.00 23.98
C ALA A 379 -5.24 6.90 24.21
N ALA A 380 -4.49 6.33 23.25
CA ALA A 380 -3.04 6.16 23.31
C ALA A 380 -2.26 7.27 22.56
N VAL A 381 -2.93 8.39 22.21
CA VAL A 381 -2.33 9.52 21.47
C VAL A 381 -1.10 10.12 22.15
N GLU A 382 -0.99 10.00 23.48
CA GLU A 382 0.19 10.48 24.23
C GLU A 382 1.51 9.85 23.76
N ALA A 383 1.47 8.67 23.13
CA ALA A 383 2.64 8.01 22.57
C ALA A 383 3.08 8.57 21.20
N PHE A 384 2.23 9.36 20.53
CA PHE A 384 2.56 9.88 19.21
C PHE A 384 3.46 11.12 19.30
N PRO A 385 4.34 11.33 18.29
CA PRO A 385 5.17 12.53 18.23
C PRO A 385 4.32 13.82 18.28
N PRO A 386 4.73 14.87 19.02
CA PRO A 386 3.96 16.12 19.13
C PRO A 386 3.47 16.73 17.81
N PRO A 387 4.23 16.67 16.69
CA PRO A 387 3.75 17.17 15.39
C PRO A 387 2.46 16.51 14.90
N MET A 388 2.16 15.27 15.30
CA MET A 388 0.95 14.56 14.89
C MET A 388 -0.31 14.99 15.63
N GLN A 389 -0.19 15.71 16.74
CA GLN A 389 -1.35 16.14 17.53
C GLN A 389 -2.26 17.12 16.75
N GLN A 390 -1.71 17.80 15.75
CA GLN A 390 -2.44 18.72 14.88
C GLN A 390 -3.01 18.04 13.62
N TRP A 391 -2.80 16.74 13.47
CA TRP A 391 -3.34 16.00 12.34
C TRP A 391 -4.83 15.77 12.52
N ARG A 392 -5.50 15.51 11.41
CA ARG A 392 -6.91 15.19 11.35
C ARG A 392 -7.07 13.90 10.58
N TRP A 393 -7.91 13.02 11.07
CA TRP A 393 -8.33 11.83 10.35
C TRP A 393 -9.65 12.11 9.65
N CYS A 394 -9.67 11.86 8.35
CA CYS A 394 -10.77 12.14 7.46
C CYS A 394 -11.35 10.83 6.92
N GLU A 395 -12.64 10.62 7.17
CA GLU A 395 -13.42 9.53 6.61
C GLU A 395 -14.60 10.09 5.82
N GLY A 396 -14.95 9.46 4.71
CA GLY A 396 -16.15 9.87 3.99
C GLY A 396 -17.39 9.42 4.74
N LYS A 397 -18.38 10.29 4.94
CA LYS A 397 -19.65 9.97 5.62
C LYS A 397 -20.56 9.04 4.80
N GLY A 398 -20.16 8.67 3.59
CA GLY A 398 -20.88 7.72 2.75
C GLY A 398 -20.66 6.30 3.24
N ALA A 399 -21.75 5.60 3.57
CA ALA A 399 -21.75 4.16 3.80
C ALA A 399 -20.85 3.49 2.75
N ALA A 400 -19.86 2.71 3.21
CA ALA A 400 -19.05 1.85 2.34
C ALA A 400 -19.96 1.31 1.24
N LEU A 401 -19.63 1.59 -0.03
CA LEU A 401 -20.43 1.23 -1.20
C LEU A 401 -20.91 -0.20 -1.00
N THR A 402 -22.13 -0.33 -0.48
CA THR A 402 -22.66 -1.62 -0.10
C THR A 402 -23.21 -2.11 -1.41
N LEU A 403 -22.32 -2.73 -2.20
CA LEU A 403 -22.72 -3.39 -3.43
C LEU A 403 -23.90 -4.28 -3.05
N PRO A 404 -25.05 -4.17 -3.76
CA PRO A 404 -26.11 -5.12 -3.55
C PRO A 404 -25.49 -6.50 -3.75
N ALA A 405 -25.59 -7.37 -2.74
CA ALA A 405 -25.16 -8.75 -2.87
C ALA A 405 -25.72 -9.28 -4.19
N ALA A 406 -24.85 -9.68 -5.10
CA ALA A 406 -25.22 -10.09 -6.46
C ALA A 406 -26.51 -10.92 -6.38
N ALA A 407 -27.55 -10.46 -7.07
CA ALA A 407 -28.89 -11.02 -6.96
C ALA A 407 -28.79 -12.55 -7.01
N ALA A 408 -29.11 -13.19 -5.90
CA ALA A 408 -29.01 -14.63 -5.80
C ALA A 408 -29.81 -15.26 -6.96
N PRO A 409 -29.27 -16.27 -7.64
CA PRO A 409 -29.98 -16.91 -8.74
C PRO A 409 -31.38 -17.32 -8.30
N SER A 410 -32.35 -17.13 -9.21
CA SER A 410 -33.78 -17.29 -8.96
C SER A 410 -34.11 -18.57 -8.18
N ALA A 411 -35.12 -18.48 -7.31
CA ALA A 411 -35.54 -19.53 -6.37
C ALA A 411 -35.86 -20.91 -7.02
N SER A 412 -35.97 -20.97 -8.36
CA SER A 412 -36.17 -22.19 -9.13
C SER A 412 -34.95 -23.14 -9.11
N ALA A 413 -33.73 -22.62 -8.92
CA ALA A 413 -32.50 -23.44 -8.88
C ALA A 413 -32.13 -23.99 -7.49
N ARG A 414 -32.96 -23.74 -6.44
CA ARG A 414 -32.64 -24.05 -5.02
C ARG A 414 -33.19 -25.38 -4.50
N ARG A 415 -33.42 -26.39 -5.34
CA ARG A 415 -33.86 -27.73 -4.85
C ARG A 415 -32.72 -28.72 -4.54
N GLY A 416 -31.48 -28.26 -4.41
CA GLY A 416 -30.34 -29.15 -4.08
C GLY A 416 -29.22 -28.56 -3.22
N LEU A 417 -29.39 -27.37 -2.62
CA LEU A 417 -28.36 -26.78 -1.76
C LEU A 417 -28.68 -27.04 -0.29
N ILE A 418 -27.84 -27.89 0.31
CA ILE A 418 -27.77 -28.26 1.72
C ILE A 418 -27.86 -27.00 2.59
N GLN A 419 -28.83 -26.96 3.53
CA GLN A 419 -28.92 -25.89 4.52
C GLN A 419 -27.59 -25.78 5.27
N ALA A 420 -27.07 -24.56 5.46
CA ALA A 420 -25.93 -24.36 6.34
C ALA A 420 -26.28 -24.93 7.73
N PRO A 421 -25.49 -25.85 8.30
CA PRO A 421 -25.85 -26.48 9.56
C PRO A 421 -25.96 -25.40 10.64
N LYS A 422 -27.05 -25.44 11.41
CA LYS A 422 -27.17 -24.67 12.65
C LYS A 422 -26.09 -25.17 13.59
N TRP A 423 -25.04 -24.37 13.75
CA TRP A 423 -23.94 -24.65 14.67
C TRP A 423 -24.47 -24.77 16.10
N GLY A 424 -24.03 -25.79 16.82
CA GLY A 424 -24.41 -25.99 18.21
C GLY A 424 -23.89 -24.88 19.13
N PRO A 425 -24.43 -24.78 20.36
CA PRO A 425 -24.11 -23.72 21.34
C PRO A 425 -22.64 -23.69 21.81
N ALA A 426 -21.80 -24.64 21.36
CA ALA A 426 -20.41 -24.83 21.79
C ALA A 426 -19.38 -24.00 21.03
N VAL A 427 -19.77 -23.29 19.96
CA VAL A 427 -18.85 -22.42 19.20
C VAL A 427 -19.04 -20.96 19.62
N ARG A 428 -17.95 -20.31 20.03
CA ARG A 428 -17.93 -18.90 20.45
C ARG A 428 -17.03 -18.07 19.54
N GLN A 429 -17.35 -16.79 19.38
CA GLN A 429 -16.57 -15.86 18.57
C GLN A 429 -15.33 -15.38 19.34
N GLY A 430 -14.18 -15.36 18.68
CA GLY A 430 -12.89 -15.02 19.28
C GLY A 430 -11.94 -16.21 19.39
N PHE A 431 -10.75 -15.97 19.95
CA PHE A 431 -9.68 -16.96 20.16
C PHE A 431 -9.19 -16.97 21.61
N CYS A 432 -8.62 -18.10 22.04
CA CYS A 432 -8.20 -18.33 23.42
C CYS A 432 -6.95 -17.54 23.81
N SER A 433 -5.91 -17.58 22.96
CA SER A 433 -4.65 -16.85 23.17
C SER A 433 -3.80 -16.91 21.90
N THR A 434 -2.78 -16.08 21.78
CA THR A 434 -1.82 -16.15 20.67
C THR A 434 -0.91 -17.39 20.80
N THR A 435 -0.54 -17.99 19.68
CA THR A 435 0.39 -19.13 19.61
C THR A 435 1.60 -18.79 18.76
N ASN A 436 2.79 -19.28 19.15
CA ASN A 436 4.07 -18.96 18.48
C ASN A 436 4.47 -19.99 17.41
N GLY A 437 3.51 -20.73 16.87
CA GLY A 437 3.75 -21.82 15.92
C GLY A 437 3.46 -23.21 16.49
N GLU A 438 3.98 -24.24 15.81
CA GLU A 438 3.88 -25.62 16.25
C GLU A 438 4.53 -25.83 17.61
N ALA A 439 3.87 -26.64 18.43
CA ALA A 439 4.34 -26.97 19.76
C ALA A 439 4.15 -28.46 20.04
N ASP A 440 4.97 -29.00 20.93
CA ASP A 440 4.89 -30.39 21.35
C ASP A 440 3.62 -30.64 22.17
N CYS A 441 2.69 -31.39 21.59
CA CYS A 441 1.39 -31.74 22.16
C CYS A 441 1.43 -32.46 23.52
N THR A 442 2.57 -33.05 23.89
CA THR A 442 2.73 -33.75 25.17
C THR A 442 3.20 -32.82 26.30
N ARG A 443 3.91 -31.75 25.95
CA ARG A 443 4.60 -30.87 26.94
C ARG A 443 4.08 -29.44 26.95
N ALA A 444 3.63 -28.93 25.82
CA ALA A 444 3.14 -27.57 25.71
C ALA A 444 1.70 -27.44 26.19
N THR A 445 1.31 -26.22 26.58
CA THR A 445 -0.06 -25.87 26.96
C THR A 445 -0.88 -25.33 25.80
N LYS A 446 -0.22 -24.93 24.72
CA LYS A 446 -0.82 -24.39 23.48
C LYS A 446 0.16 -24.50 22.31
N GLY A 447 -0.37 -24.45 21.09
CA GLY A 447 0.40 -24.41 19.83
C GLY A 447 -0.53 -24.25 18.62
N SER A 448 0.03 -24.18 17.42
CA SER A 448 -0.74 -24.15 16.17
C SER A 448 -0.40 -25.35 15.28
N PHE A 449 -1.37 -25.90 14.58
CA PHE A 449 -1.16 -26.93 13.57
C PHE A 449 -0.91 -26.31 12.18
N LYS A 450 0.12 -26.73 11.45
CA LYS A 450 0.38 -26.28 10.06
C LYS A 450 -0.52 -26.98 9.04
N ILE A 451 -1.83 -26.90 9.22
CA ILE A 451 -2.80 -27.63 8.39
C ILE A 451 -2.81 -27.13 6.95
N VAL A 452 -2.72 -25.81 6.74
CA VAL A 452 -2.92 -25.22 5.42
C VAL A 452 -1.68 -25.36 4.52
N ARG A 453 -0.49 -25.52 5.09
CA ARG A 453 0.74 -25.73 4.30
C ARG A 453 0.87 -27.15 3.74
N GLU A 454 0.23 -28.13 4.36
CA GLU A 454 0.27 -29.52 3.88
C GLU A 454 -0.63 -29.75 2.65
N VAL A 455 -1.60 -28.86 2.41
CA VAL A 455 -2.59 -28.95 1.32
C VAL A 455 -2.48 -27.72 0.40
N ALA A 456 -1.24 -27.40 -0.01
CA ALA A 456 -0.78 -26.08 -0.45
C ALA A 456 -1.53 -25.37 -1.59
N ASP A 457 -2.55 -25.96 -2.21
CA ASP A 457 -3.32 -25.37 -3.32
C ASP A 457 -4.85 -25.48 -3.17
N VAL A 458 -5.36 -25.92 -2.00
CA VAL A 458 -6.80 -26.12 -1.77
C VAL A 458 -7.34 -25.09 -0.78
N LYS A 459 -8.25 -24.20 -1.23
CA LYS A 459 -9.02 -23.36 -0.29
C LYS A 459 -9.99 -24.25 0.46
N LEU A 460 -9.70 -24.46 1.74
CA LEU A 460 -10.59 -25.18 2.63
C LEU A 460 -11.85 -24.34 2.91
N SER A 461 -13.02 -24.95 2.83
CA SER A 461 -14.21 -24.39 3.46
C SER A 461 -14.03 -24.36 4.98
N TRP A 462 -14.86 -23.57 5.67
CA TRP A 462 -14.80 -23.53 7.12
C TRP A 462 -15.05 -24.92 7.73
N GLN A 463 -15.98 -25.71 7.20
CA GLN A 463 -16.19 -27.07 7.67
C GLN A 463 -14.95 -27.94 7.48
N GLU A 464 -14.27 -27.88 6.35
CA GLU A 464 -13.06 -28.68 6.09
C GLU A 464 -11.91 -28.29 7.01
N LEU A 465 -11.65 -26.99 7.18
CA LEU A 465 -10.62 -26.51 8.10
C LEU A 465 -10.94 -26.93 9.55
N LEU A 466 -12.20 -26.81 9.98
CA LEU A 466 -12.63 -27.26 11.30
C LEU A 466 -12.41 -28.77 11.49
N ARG A 467 -12.75 -29.59 10.49
CA ARG A 467 -12.57 -31.04 10.53
C ARG A 467 -11.09 -31.40 10.69
N LEU A 468 -10.21 -30.74 9.94
CA LEU A 468 -8.78 -30.95 10.04
C LEU A 468 -8.25 -30.53 11.42
N CYS A 469 -8.73 -29.40 11.96
CA CYS A 469 -8.40 -28.96 13.31
C CYS A 469 -8.82 -29.96 14.38
N LEU A 470 -10.06 -30.43 14.33
CA LEU A 470 -10.58 -31.41 15.27
C LEU A 470 -9.81 -32.72 15.21
N ARG A 471 -9.46 -33.18 14.00
CA ARG A 471 -8.65 -34.38 13.80
C ARG A 471 -7.26 -34.22 14.44
N ARG A 472 -6.54 -33.15 14.11
CA ARG A 472 -5.20 -32.89 14.70
C ARG A 472 -5.26 -32.72 16.21
N CYS A 473 -6.30 -32.05 16.71
CA CYS A 473 -6.54 -31.92 18.14
C CYS A 473 -6.77 -33.29 18.81
N SER A 474 -7.52 -34.21 18.17
CA SER A 474 -7.73 -35.55 18.72
C SER A 474 -6.47 -36.42 18.76
N GLU A 475 -5.47 -36.09 17.94
CA GLU A 475 -4.14 -36.73 17.95
C GLU A 475 -3.19 -36.08 18.98
N CYS A 476 -3.59 -34.96 19.58
CA CYS A 476 -2.79 -34.14 20.49
C CYS A 476 -3.26 -34.33 21.94
N GLU A 477 -2.46 -35.02 22.76
CA GLU A 477 -2.82 -35.47 24.12
C GLU A 477 -3.39 -34.36 25.01
N ARG A 478 -2.84 -33.14 24.90
CA ARG A 478 -3.25 -31.99 25.73
C ARG A 478 -4.23 -31.05 25.04
N CYS A 479 -4.77 -31.39 23.88
CA CYS A 479 -5.70 -30.49 23.18
C CYS A 479 -7.13 -30.66 23.70
N ASN A 480 -7.61 -29.65 24.44
CA ASN A 480 -8.97 -29.59 24.97
C ASN A 480 -9.81 -28.50 24.28
N PHE A 481 -9.17 -27.56 23.58
CA PHE A 481 -9.81 -26.44 22.91
C PHE A 481 -9.09 -26.13 21.61
N ILE A 482 -9.84 -25.60 20.65
CA ILE A 482 -9.28 -25.07 19.41
C ILE A 482 -9.79 -23.65 19.16
N SER A 483 -8.95 -22.82 18.57
CA SER A 483 -9.32 -21.55 17.95
C SER A 483 -8.96 -21.61 16.48
N VAL A 484 -9.93 -21.36 15.61
CA VAL A 484 -9.75 -21.57 14.17
C VAL A 484 -10.17 -20.33 13.40
N SER A 485 -9.42 -20.01 12.35
CA SER A 485 -9.70 -18.88 11.48
C SER A 485 -9.44 -19.23 10.02
N LEU A 486 -10.49 -19.11 9.21
CA LEU A 486 -10.35 -19.25 7.76
C LEU A 486 -9.60 -18.06 7.14
N ALA A 487 -9.80 -16.84 7.66
CA ALA A 487 -9.16 -15.63 7.15
C ALA A 487 -7.65 -15.62 7.37
N TRP A 488 -7.20 -16.34 8.41
CA TRP A 488 -5.80 -16.43 8.82
C TRP A 488 -5.19 -17.80 8.52
N GLU A 489 -5.98 -18.71 7.89
CA GLU A 489 -5.56 -20.08 7.60
C GLU A 489 -4.97 -20.80 8.84
N ASP A 490 -5.53 -20.48 10.01
CA ASP A 490 -4.95 -20.82 11.30
C ASP A 490 -5.80 -21.83 12.07
N CYS A 491 -5.10 -22.71 12.77
CA CYS A 491 -5.64 -23.75 13.61
C CYS A 491 -4.83 -23.88 14.90
N SER A 492 -5.21 -23.09 15.90
CA SER A 492 -4.56 -23.06 17.20
C SER A 492 -5.23 -24.03 18.18
N TRP A 493 -4.45 -24.70 19.02
CA TRP A 493 -4.91 -25.63 20.07
C TRP A 493 -4.45 -25.20 21.45
N PHE A 494 -5.26 -25.56 22.46
CA PHE A 494 -5.02 -25.19 23.86
C PHE A 494 -5.43 -26.32 24.80
N SER A 495 -4.66 -26.48 25.87
CA SER A 495 -5.01 -27.36 27.00
C SER A 495 -6.00 -26.73 27.97
N MET A 496 -6.06 -25.40 28.01
CA MET A 496 -6.98 -24.62 28.82
C MET A 496 -7.42 -23.38 28.03
N CYS A 497 -8.71 -23.05 28.11
CA CYS A 497 -9.28 -21.85 27.51
C CYS A 497 -10.57 -21.48 28.24
N ASP A 498 -10.73 -20.20 28.56
CA ASP A 498 -12.01 -19.66 29.02
C ASP A 498 -12.81 -19.20 27.79
N LEU A 499 -13.90 -19.92 27.48
CA LEU A 499 -14.73 -19.61 26.30
C LEU A 499 -15.65 -18.41 26.52
N ASP A 500 -15.76 -17.91 27.76
CA ASP A 500 -16.53 -16.72 28.10
C ASP A 500 -15.64 -15.45 28.10
N ASP A 501 -14.31 -15.60 28.08
CA ASP A 501 -13.33 -14.50 27.98
C ASP A 501 -12.40 -14.65 26.77
N LEU A 502 -12.98 -14.64 25.57
CA LEU A 502 -12.23 -14.79 24.32
C LEU A 502 -11.71 -13.46 23.79
N HIS A 503 -10.46 -13.46 23.32
CA HIS A 503 -9.90 -12.34 22.57
C HIS A 503 -10.65 -12.15 21.23
N GLN A 504 -11.07 -10.92 20.96
CA GLN A 504 -11.87 -10.58 19.77
C GLN A 504 -11.04 -10.05 18.59
N PHE A 505 -9.76 -9.74 18.82
CA PHE A 505 -8.85 -9.17 17.82
C PHE A 505 -7.51 -9.91 17.73
N PRO A 506 -7.07 -10.33 16.54
CA PRO A 506 -7.69 -10.10 15.23
C PRO A 506 -9.05 -10.81 15.04
N ARG A 507 -9.94 -10.20 14.25
CA ARG A 507 -11.28 -10.76 13.96
C ARG A 507 -11.18 -12.00 13.06
N GLY A 508 -12.26 -12.79 13.02
CA GLY A 508 -12.40 -13.95 12.13
C GLY A 508 -12.14 -15.30 12.79
N PHE A 509 -11.73 -15.31 14.06
CA PHE A 509 -11.56 -16.51 14.85
C PHE A 509 -12.87 -16.99 15.48
N ARG A 510 -12.96 -18.32 15.64
CA ARG A 510 -13.98 -18.99 16.44
C ARG A 510 -13.33 -20.06 17.30
N SER A 511 -13.76 -20.16 18.55
CA SER A 511 -13.23 -21.12 19.52
C SER A 511 -14.29 -22.10 19.96
N MET A 512 -13.86 -23.31 20.30
CA MET A 512 -14.73 -24.33 20.89
C MET A 512 -13.93 -25.31 21.74
N VAL A 513 -14.64 -25.98 22.64
CA VAL A 513 -14.15 -27.14 23.37
C VAL A 513 -14.08 -28.35 22.42
N VAL A 514 -13.01 -29.14 22.55
CA VAL A 514 -12.85 -30.44 21.91
C VAL A 514 -12.94 -31.48 23.01
N GLN A 515 -14.09 -32.16 23.11
CA GLN A 515 -14.26 -33.20 24.11
C GLN A 515 -13.32 -34.38 23.81
N SER A 516 -12.42 -34.67 24.74
CA SER A 516 -11.53 -35.82 24.72
C SER A 516 -12.39 -37.10 24.69
N GLY A 517 -12.35 -37.86 23.58
CA GLY A 517 -13.15 -39.09 23.42
C GLY A 517 -13.89 -39.28 22.08
N GLY A 518 -13.73 -38.37 21.11
CA GLY A 518 -14.16 -38.60 19.72
C GLY A 518 -15.67 -38.57 19.44
N GLN A 519 -16.54 -38.70 20.46
CA GLN A 519 -17.99 -38.78 20.27
C GLN A 519 -18.63 -37.47 19.79
N VAL A 520 -18.14 -36.30 20.20
CA VAL A 520 -18.70 -35.01 19.73
C VAL A 520 -18.23 -34.64 18.34
N ALA A 521 -17.00 -35.00 17.95
CA ALA A 521 -16.55 -34.82 16.57
C ALA A 521 -17.47 -35.56 15.60
N GLN A 522 -17.90 -36.78 15.92
CA GLN A 522 -18.82 -37.55 15.08
C GLN A 522 -20.20 -36.90 14.89
N LEU A 523 -20.75 -36.25 15.92
CA LEU A 523 -22.03 -35.54 15.83
C LEU A 523 -21.98 -34.31 14.89
N TYR A 524 -20.83 -33.63 14.81
CA TYR A 524 -20.62 -32.54 13.85
C TYR A 524 -20.20 -33.03 12.45
N LEU A 525 -19.59 -34.22 12.36
CA LEU A 525 -19.10 -34.81 11.12
C LEU A 525 -20.20 -35.47 10.28
N ASN A 526 -21.21 -36.07 10.92
CA ASN A 526 -22.22 -36.90 10.27
C ASN A 526 -23.52 -36.19 9.86
N GLY A 527 -23.63 -34.87 10.07
CA GLY A 527 -24.75 -34.07 9.60
C GLY A 527 -26.07 -34.35 10.33
N ALA A 528 -26.45 -33.44 11.24
CA ALA A 528 -27.84 -33.21 11.58
C ALA A 528 -28.51 -32.36 10.49
#